data_AF-A0A1E7DSV2-F1
#
_entry.id   AF-A0A1E7DSV2-F1
#
_cell.length_a   1.000
_cell.length_b   1.000
_cell.length_c   1.000
_cell.angle_alpha   90.00
_cell.angle_beta   90.00
_cell.angle_gamma   90.00
#
_symmetry.space_group_name_H-M   'P 1'
#
loop_
_entity.id
_entity.type
_entity.pdbx_description
1 polymer ?
#
loop_
_entity_poly.entity_id
_entity_poly.type
_entity_poly.pdbx_seq_one_letter_code
_entity_poly.pdbx_strand_id
1 'polypeptide(L)'
;MNQVNQSDLNTNKMIQSINILNEVAPYRTFFLNNVVVNNKNNFVYIIDSGNGAIIIYNMKTKKFLLVLDRHYSTQDFPGFVFDIDNKPVFKDRPGPLK
;
A
#
# COMPACT_ATOMS: atom_id res chain seq x y z
N MET A 1 -14.11 -2.00 0.01
CA MET A 1 -13.64 -2.48 1.33
C MET A 1 -12.28 -3.11 1.09
N ASN A 2 -11.29 -2.82 1.93
CA ASN A 2 -9.93 -3.34 1.77
C ASN A 2 -9.79 -4.69 2.50
N GLN A 3 -9.17 -5.68 1.85
CA GLN A 3 -9.01 -7.03 2.41
C GLN A 3 -7.71 -7.68 1.94
N VAL A 4 -7.20 -8.63 2.73
CA VAL A 4 -6.14 -9.56 2.35
C VAL A 4 -6.73 -10.95 2.25
N ASN A 5 -6.59 -11.58 1.09
CA ASN A 5 -7.05 -12.95 0.86
C ASN A 5 -5.86 -13.91 0.88
N GLN A 6 -6.01 -15.01 1.60
CA GLN A 6 -5.09 -16.13 1.59
C GLN A 6 -5.78 -17.30 0.88
N SER A 7 -5.12 -17.87 -0.12
CA SER A 7 -5.62 -18.99 -0.92
C SER A 7 -4.61 -20.14 -0.91
N ASP A 8 -5.13 -21.37 -0.89
CA ASP A 8 -4.36 -22.58 -1.12
C ASP A 8 -4.28 -22.83 -2.63
N LEU A 9 -3.07 -22.88 -3.15
CA LEU A 9 -2.82 -23.11 -4.57
C LEU A 9 -3.00 -24.59 -4.98
N ASN A 10 -2.88 -25.53 -4.03
CA ASN A 10 -3.06 -26.96 -4.33
C ASN A 10 -4.54 -27.30 -4.53
N THR A 11 -5.41 -26.70 -3.72
CA THR A 11 -6.85 -26.96 -3.75
C THR A 11 -7.64 -25.89 -4.50
N ASN A 12 -6.99 -24.79 -4.89
CA ASN A 12 -7.63 -23.61 -5.48
C ASN A 12 -8.78 -23.07 -4.63
N LYS A 13 -8.62 -23.13 -3.30
CA LYS A 13 -9.63 -22.66 -2.33
C LYS A 13 -9.10 -21.48 -1.54
N MET A 14 -9.97 -20.53 -1.28
CA MET A 14 -9.69 -19.46 -0.33
C MET A 14 -9.64 -20.06 1.09
N ILE A 15 -8.51 -19.89 1.77
CA ILE A 15 -8.32 -20.30 3.17
C ILE A 15 -8.95 -19.26 4.09
N GLN A 16 -8.66 -17.98 3.84
CA GLN A 16 -9.08 -16.89 4.71
C GLN A 16 -9.24 -15.59 3.92
N SER A 17 -10.25 -14.79 4.27
CA SER A 17 -10.34 -13.37 3.92
C SER A 17 -10.23 -12.56 5.21
N ILE A 18 -9.31 -11.60 5.23
CA ILE A 18 -9.02 -10.76 6.40
C ILE A 18 -9.38 -9.34 6.02
N ASN A 19 -10.45 -8.81 6.62
CA ASN A 19 -10.88 -7.44 6.40
C ASN A 19 -9.91 -6.47 7.09
N ILE A 20 -9.43 -5.48 6.34
CA ILE A 20 -8.71 -4.35 6.91
C ILE A 20 -9.76 -3.33 7.33
N LEU A 21 -9.80 -3.02 8.63
CA LEU A 21 -10.78 -2.08 9.17
C LEU A 21 -10.63 -0.71 8.50
N ASN A 22 -11.75 -0.03 8.26
CA ASN A 22 -11.75 1.26 7.59
C ASN A 22 -10.98 2.34 8.38
N GLU A 23 -10.86 2.20 9.70
CA GLU A 23 -10.01 3.05 10.56
C GLU A 23 -8.51 2.83 10.34
N VAL A 24 -8.09 1.67 9.82
CA VAL A 24 -6.70 1.36 9.48
C VAL A 24 -6.37 1.76 8.04
N ALA A 25 -7.31 1.56 7.12
CA ALA A 25 -7.13 1.86 5.70
C ALA A 25 -8.44 2.36 5.08
N PRO A 26 -8.77 3.66 5.22
CA PRO A 26 -9.96 4.25 4.61
C PRO A 26 -10.02 4.06 3.10
N TYR A 27 -11.04 3.34 2.62
CA TYR A 27 -11.12 2.91 1.20
C TYR A 27 -11.16 4.05 0.17
N ARG A 28 -11.53 5.26 0.59
CA ARG A 28 -11.61 6.44 -0.30
C ARG A 28 -10.28 7.14 -0.52
N THR A 29 -9.30 6.92 0.36
CA THR A 29 -8.04 7.69 0.36
C THR A 29 -6.81 6.80 0.28
N PHE A 30 -6.91 5.55 0.73
CA PHE A 30 -5.84 4.57 0.62
C PHE A 30 -5.91 3.88 -0.74
N PHE A 31 -4.78 3.85 -1.44
CA PHE A 31 -4.54 3.10 -2.66
C PHE A 31 -3.50 2.00 -2.39
N LEU A 32 -4.02 0.85 -1.94
CA LEU A 32 -3.22 -0.33 -1.64
C LEU A 32 -2.72 -0.96 -2.94
N ASN A 33 -1.41 -1.02 -3.13
CA ASN A 33 -0.83 -1.38 -4.42
C ASN A 33 0.14 -2.58 -4.35
N ASN A 34 0.78 -2.83 -3.22
CA ASN A 34 1.78 -3.88 -3.08
C ASN A 34 1.64 -4.63 -1.74
N VAL A 35 2.12 -5.87 -1.73
CA VAL A 35 2.14 -6.73 -0.54
C VAL A 35 3.44 -7.53 -0.46
N VAL A 36 4.01 -7.63 0.74
CA VAL A 36 5.14 -8.51 1.07
C VAL A 36 4.73 -9.44 2.21
N VAL A 37 4.94 -10.73 2.03
CA VAL A 37 4.60 -11.75 3.04
C VAL A 37 5.87 -12.32 3.65
N ASN A 38 6.03 -12.15 4.96
CA ASN A 38 7.10 -12.76 5.75
C ASN A 38 6.53 -13.90 6.60
N ASN A 39 6.55 -15.10 6.03
CA ASN A 39 6.06 -16.32 6.69
C ASN A 39 6.92 -16.72 7.90
N LYS A 40 8.23 -16.47 7.86
CA LYS A 40 9.15 -16.81 8.96
C LYS A 40 8.78 -16.06 10.25
N ASN A 41 8.45 -14.78 10.13
CA ASN A 41 8.15 -13.91 11.27
C ASN A 41 6.64 -13.66 11.48
N ASN A 42 5.78 -14.24 10.64
CA ASN A 42 4.32 -14.10 10.70
C ASN A 42 3.81 -12.66 10.48
N PHE A 43 4.40 -11.94 9.52
CA PHE A 43 3.97 -10.58 9.15
C PHE A 43 3.62 -10.45 7.68
N VAL A 44 2.64 -9.59 7.39
CA VAL A 44 2.35 -9.10 6.04
C VAL A 44 2.50 -7.58 6.04
N TYR A 45 3.20 -7.03 5.06
CA TYR A 45 3.39 -5.59 4.87
C TYR A 45 2.63 -5.19 3.62
N ILE A 46 1.74 -4.21 3.74
CA ILE A 46 0.87 -3.74 2.65
C ILE A 46 1.17 -2.26 2.46
N ILE A 47 1.48 -1.87 1.23
CA ILE A 47 1.88 -0.50 0.91
C ILE A 47 0.63 0.28 0.48
N ASP A 48 0.47 1.47 1.03
CA ASP A 48 -0.46 2.50 0.55
C ASP A 48 0.31 3.58 -0.20
N SER A 49 0.05 3.67 -1.51
CA SER A 49 0.62 4.73 -2.36
C SER A 49 -0.26 5.97 -2.46
N GLY A 50 -1.47 5.95 -1.87
CA GLY A 50 -2.38 7.10 -1.83
C GLY A 50 -1.93 8.16 -0.82
N ASN A 51 -1.72 7.75 0.44
CA ASN A 51 -1.21 8.64 1.49
C ASN A 51 0.28 8.47 1.78
N GLY A 52 0.93 7.46 1.19
CA GLY A 52 2.30 7.09 1.52
C GLY A 52 2.37 6.50 2.92
N ALA A 53 1.92 5.25 3.09
CA ALA A 53 1.87 4.56 4.37
C ALA A 53 2.20 3.06 4.22
N ILE A 54 2.47 2.39 5.34
CA ILE A 54 2.62 0.93 5.41
C ILE A 54 1.65 0.40 6.46
N ILE A 55 0.85 -0.59 6.07
CA ILE A 55 0.01 -1.37 6.98
C ILE A 55 0.75 -2.67 7.28
N ILE A 56 1.00 -2.92 8.57
CA ILE A 56 1.60 -4.15 9.07
C ILE A 56 0.50 -5.02 9.63
N TYR A 57 0.37 -6.24 9.13
CA TYR A 57 -0.52 -7.25 9.66
C TYR A 57 0.26 -8.36 10.36
N ASN A 58 0.01 -8.55 11.64
CA ASN A 58 0.56 -9.66 12.41
C ASN A 58 -0.36 -10.88 12.26
N MET A 59 0.12 -11.92 11.55
CA MET A 59 -0.67 -13.12 11.26
C MET A 59 -0.94 -13.97 12.51
N LYS A 60 -0.10 -13.87 13.56
CA LYS A 60 -0.27 -14.59 14.82
C LYS A 60 -1.33 -13.94 15.71
N THR A 61 -1.26 -12.62 15.88
CA THR A 61 -2.19 -11.90 16.76
C THR A 61 -3.43 -11.40 16.04
N LYS A 62 -3.47 -11.50 14.71
CA LYS A 62 -4.54 -10.98 13.84
C LYS A 62 -4.78 -9.47 14.01
N LYS A 63 -3.72 -8.72 14.33
CA LYS A 63 -3.78 -7.26 14.54
C LYS A 63 -3.12 -6.51 13.39
N PHE A 64 -3.65 -5.33 13.13
CA PHE A 64 -3.07 -4.36 12.19
C PHE A 64 -2.35 -3.24 12.95
N LEU A 65 -1.33 -2.69 12.32
CA LEU A 65 -0.66 -1.45 12.73
C LEU A 65 -0.42 -0.61 11.48
N LEU A 66 -0.89 0.63 11.50
CA LEU A 66 -0.59 1.62 10.46
C LEU A 66 0.66 2.39 10.87
N VAL A 67 1.66 2.46 9.97
CA VAL A 67 2.88 3.23 10.19
C VAL A 67 3.16 4.13 8.99
N LEU A 68 3.91 5.20 9.25
CA LEU A 68 4.33 6.20 8.26
C LEU A 68 3.20 6.94 7.55
N ASP A 69 1.96 6.85 8.03
CA ASP A 69 0.82 7.58 7.45
C ASP A 69 1.12 9.08 7.37
N ARG A 70 1.24 9.57 6.14
CA ARG A 70 1.59 10.96 5.81
C ARG A 70 2.89 11.45 6.45
N HIS A 71 3.82 10.54 6.75
CA HIS A 71 5.12 10.90 7.27
C HIS A 71 5.90 11.70 6.22
N TYR A 72 6.66 12.74 6.62
CA TYR A 72 7.32 13.63 5.66
C TYR A 72 8.20 12.91 4.63
N SER A 73 8.79 11.77 5.01
CA SER A 73 9.63 10.96 4.12
C SER A 73 8.85 10.15 3.08
N THR A 74 7.52 10.14 3.16
CA THR A 74 6.61 9.49 2.20
C THR A 74 5.83 10.49 1.37
N GLN A 75 6.06 11.79 1.58
CA GLN A 75 5.41 12.87 0.85
C GLN A 75 6.37 13.46 -0.19
N ASP A 76 5.80 14.14 -1.17
CA ASP A 76 6.56 14.97 -2.08
C ASP A 76 7.26 16.09 -1.31
N PHE A 77 8.53 16.36 -1.63
CA PHE A 77 9.23 17.50 -1.09
C PHE A 77 8.65 18.81 -1.67
N PRO A 78 8.47 19.87 -0.88
CA PRO A 78 8.04 21.16 -1.40
C PRO A 78 8.99 21.64 -2.51
N GLY A 79 8.43 21.94 -3.68
CA GLY A 79 9.20 22.37 -4.85
C GLY A 79 9.88 21.24 -5.62
N PHE A 80 9.64 19.97 -5.27
CA PHE A 80 10.05 18.84 -6.10
C PHE A 80 9.37 18.92 -7.46
N VAL A 81 10.16 18.81 -8.52
CA VAL A 81 9.69 18.72 -9.90
C VAL A 81 10.17 17.38 -10.44
N PHE A 82 9.21 16.55 -10.85
CA PHE A 82 9.53 15.25 -11.43
C PHE A 82 9.94 15.44 -12.89
N ASP A 83 11.15 15.02 -13.24
CA ASP A 83 11.68 15.13 -14.60
C ASP A 83 11.74 13.76 -15.29
N ILE A 84 11.33 13.70 -16.56
CA ILE A 84 11.56 12.55 -17.46
C ILE A 84 12.39 13.05 -18.64
N ASP A 85 13.50 12.39 -18.96
CA ASP A 85 14.39 12.78 -20.06
C ASP A 85 14.80 14.28 -20.01
N ASN A 86 15.11 14.79 -18.81
CA ASN A 86 15.41 16.20 -18.52
C ASN A 86 14.28 17.19 -18.87
N LYS A 87 13.02 16.72 -18.87
CA LYS A 87 11.85 17.56 -19.07
C LYS A 87 10.93 17.49 -17.84
N PRO A 88 10.55 18.64 -17.26
CA PRO A 88 9.65 18.67 -16.12
C PRO A 88 8.25 18.21 -16.48
N VAL A 89 7.72 17.33 -15.65
CA VAL A 89 6.33 16.86 -15.70
C VAL A 89 5.51 17.72 -14.76
N PHE A 90 4.52 18.41 -15.30
CA PHE A 90 3.58 19.21 -14.53
C PHE A 90 2.20 18.58 -14.55
N LYS A 91 1.39 18.88 -13.53
CA LYS A 91 0.04 18.31 -13.37
C LYS A 91 -0.90 18.68 -14.52
N ASP A 92 -0.70 19.84 -15.12
CA ASP A 92 -1.42 20.39 -16.27
C ASP A 92 -0.76 20.06 -17.63
N ARG A 93 0.46 19.52 -17.62
CA ARG A 93 1.20 19.03 -18.78
C ARG A 93 1.78 17.65 -18.47
N PRO A 94 0.93 16.60 -18.45
CA PRO A 94 1.43 15.24 -18.34
C PRO A 94 2.42 14.98 -19.47
N GLY A 95 3.56 14.35 -19.14
CA GLY A 95 4.63 14.06 -20.10
C GLY A 95 4.12 13.30 -21.33
N PRO A 96 4.89 13.27 -22.43
CA PRO A 96 4.46 12.60 -23.64
C PRO A 96 4.13 11.14 -23.33
N LEU A 97 2.88 10.74 -23.61
CA LEU A 97 2.50 9.33 -23.66
C LEU A 97 3.36 8.69 -24.76
N LYS A 98 4.23 7.74 -24.39
CA LYS A 98 4.89 6.87 -25.37
C LYS A 98 3.90 5.83 -25.88
#